data_AF-Q86RM8-F1
#
_entry.id   AF-Q86RM8-F1
#
_cell.length_a   1.000
_cell.length_b   1.000
_cell.length_c   1.000
_cell.angle_alpha   90.00
_cell.angle_beta   90.00
_cell.angle_gamma   90.00
#
_symmetry.space_group_name_H-M   'P 1'
#
loop_
_entity.id
_entity.type
_entity.pdbx_description
1 polymer ?
#
loop_
_entity_poly.entity_id
_entity_poly.type
_entity_poly.pdbx_seq_one_letter_code
_entity_poly.pdbx_strand_id
1 'polypeptide(L)'
;SQVTEKEKKTVEGASVQAQDEPNDATEIQTELKKVQTAKDESATAAKEAETAKNSAVSAGKGLDAAKEAIKTAEAAADEAKKASIETEIAIEVAKAEVLNAEVKKTAQEAEKDATEAKEQAEKAKAAAEEAKTHGEKAEKVGESTKAHSDEAQQENKNAKDASEEAENRAVDALEEAYAVEAHLARTKNAAESAKSATDLSKLEEAKEEAIDAANIAHQKWLKATQAATIAKEKKEAAKVAAEKAQTAANVVKDKAAKAEAKKAETEAVKAAVEARAAAEEAKQEAAKVGASKEPQETKNKANVEAEATGNEAKKAEDAAEEAKEAAKKANEATDANVARSEADKAIAAAKKAKKAREKAAYGL
;
A
#
# COMPACT_ATOMS: atom_id res chain seq x y z
N SER A 1 5.05 40.47 -30.11
CA SER A 1 4.30 39.21 -29.99
C SER A 1 5.26 38.17 -29.40
N GLN A 2 5.29 37.83 -28.11
CA GLN A 2 4.19 37.37 -27.25
C GLN A 2 3.25 36.45 -28.02
N VAL A 3 3.43 35.13 -27.90
CA VAL A 3 2.52 34.24 -27.15
C VAL A 3 3.33 33.00 -26.72
N THR A 4 3.31 32.79 -25.41
CA THR A 4 3.80 31.68 -24.59
C THR A 4 2.72 30.58 -24.46
N GLU A 5 3.14 29.42 -23.94
CA GLU A 5 2.30 28.29 -23.49
C GLU A 5 1.70 27.37 -24.57
N LYS A 6 2.61 26.68 -25.26
CA LYS A 6 2.36 25.30 -25.70
C LYS A 6 2.30 24.36 -24.49
N GLU A 7 1.15 23.74 -24.32
CA GLU A 7 1.01 22.30 -24.01
C GLU A 7 1.69 21.78 -22.73
N LYS A 8 1.40 22.40 -21.58
CA LYS A 8 1.67 21.77 -20.28
C LYS A 8 0.54 22.01 -19.29
N LYS A 9 -0.60 21.35 -19.47
CA LYS A 9 -1.60 21.10 -18.42
C LYS A 9 -2.67 20.12 -18.88
N THR A 10 -2.50 18.85 -18.56
CA THR A 10 -3.60 17.88 -18.32
C THR A 10 -2.99 16.58 -17.79
N VAL A 11 -2.50 16.61 -16.55
CA VAL A 11 -2.34 15.41 -15.72
C VAL A 11 -2.84 15.79 -14.34
N GLU A 12 -4.16 15.93 -14.23
CA GLU A 12 -4.90 15.92 -12.97
C GLU A 12 -6.38 15.87 -13.35
N GLY A 13 -7.07 14.81 -12.94
CA GLY A 13 -8.51 14.67 -13.15
C GLY A 13 -8.95 13.79 -14.31
N ALA A 14 -8.21 12.72 -14.63
CA ALA A 14 -8.87 11.52 -15.18
C ALA A 14 -9.28 10.64 -14.01
N SER A 15 -10.30 11.08 -13.28
CA SER A 15 -11.23 10.15 -12.66
C SER A 15 -11.72 9.25 -13.78
N VAL A 16 -11.08 8.09 -13.91
CA VAL A 16 -11.55 6.99 -14.73
C VAL A 16 -12.98 6.78 -14.25
N GLN A 17 -13.92 7.20 -15.08
CA GLN A 17 -15.29 6.76 -14.98
C GLN A 17 -15.18 5.24 -14.90
N ALA A 18 -15.44 4.69 -13.73
CA ALA A 18 -16.00 3.36 -13.62
C ALA A 18 -17.17 3.39 -14.61
N GLN A 19 -16.97 2.79 -15.77
CA GLN A 19 -18.09 2.21 -16.47
C GLN A 19 -18.63 1.20 -15.47
N ASP A 20 -19.69 1.57 -14.77
CA ASP A 20 -20.67 0.64 -14.28
C ASP A 20 -21.11 -0.17 -15.50
N GLU A 21 -20.36 -1.22 -15.84
CA GLU A 21 -20.90 -2.31 -16.64
C GLU A 21 -21.99 -2.95 -15.77
N PRO A 22 -23.24 -2.93 -16.23
CA PRO A 22 -24.34 -3.40 -15.43
C PRO A 22 -24.24 -4.93 -15.30
N ASN A 23 -24.18 -5.43 -14.07
CA ASN A 23 -24.96 -6.58 -13.61
C ASN A 23 -24.78 -7.95 -14.30
N ASP A 24 -23.69 -8.21 -15.02
CA ASP A 24 -23.47 -9.46 -15.78
C ASP A 24 -23.59 -10.73 -14.92
N ALA A 25 -23.00 -10.75 -13.71
CA ALA A 25 -23.09 -11.91 -12.82
C ALA A 25 -24.53 -12.22 -12.35
N THR A 26 -25.34 -11.18 -12.18
CA THR A 26 -26.72 -11.30 -11.69
C THR A 26 -27.66 -11.73 -12.82
N GLU A 27 -27.39 -11.28 -14.04
CA GLU A 27 -28.06 -11.76 -15.26
C GLU A 27 -27.69 -13.22 -15.55
N ILE A 28 -26.41 -13.60 -15.46
CA ILE A 28 -25.96 -15.00 -15.59
C ILE A 28 -26.59 -15.88 -14.49
N GLN A 29 -26.68 -15.42 -13.24
CA GLN A 29 -27.37 -16.17 -12.18
C GLN A 29 -28.88 -16.32 -12.44
N THR A 30 -29.50 -15.35 -13.10
CA THR A 30 -30.91 -15.41 -13.49
C THR A 30 -31.11 -16.41 -14.63
N GLU A 31 -30.22 -16.42 -15.62
CA GLU A 31 -30.20 -17.42 -16.69
C GLU A 31 -29.93 -18.83 -16.14
N LEU A 32 -28.99 -19.00 -15.20
CA LEU A 32 -28.73 -20.29 -14.53
C LEU A 32 -30.01 -20.85 -13.89
N LYS A 33 -30.82 -20.02 -13.23
CA LYS A 33 -32.11 -20.44 -12.67
C LYS A 33 -33.10 -20.90 -13.74
N LYS A 34 -33.13 -20.24 -14.91
CA LYS A 34 -34.00 -20.65 -16.04
C LYS A 34 -33.57 -22.00 -16.60
N VAL A 35 -32.27 -22.22 -16.79
CA VAL A 35 -31.73 -23.49 -17.27
C VAL A 35 -31.98 -24.61 -16.25
N GLN A 36 -31.90 -24.31 -14.95
CA GLN A 36 -32.25 -25.26 -13.89
C GLN A 36 -33.72 -25.72 -13.98
N THR A 37 -34.66 -24.79 -14.22
CA THR A 37 -36.09 -25.15 -14.43
C THR A 37 -36.29 -26.02 -15.67
N ALA A 38 -35.62 -25.69 -16.78
CA ALA A 38 -35.69 -26.48 -18.02
C ALA A 38 -35.14 -27.91 -17.84
N LYS A 39 -34.17 -28.11 -16.92
CA LYS A 39 -33.66 -29.44 -16.55
C LYS A 39 -34.76 -30.30 -15.94
N ASP A 40 -35.52 -29.76 -15.00
CA ASP A 40 -36.57 -30.48 -14.29
C ASP A 40 -37.74 -30.85 -15.24
N GLU A 41 -38.07 -29.95 -16.18
CA GLU A 41 -39.05 -30.20 -17.24
C GLU A 41 -38.60 -31.30 -18.21
N SER A 42 -37.35 -31.24 -18.68
CA SER A 42 -36.77 -32.25 -19.59
C SER A 42 -36.66 -33.63 -18.94
N ALA A 43 -36.26 -33.70 -17.67
CA ALA A 43 -36.18 -34.94 -16.92
C ALA A 43 -37.55 -35.60 -16.71
N THR A 44 -38.62 -34.80 -16.62
CA THR A 44 -40.00 -35.28 -16.53
C THR A 44 -40.47 -35.86 -17.86
N ALA A 45 -40.25 -35.12 -18.97
CA ALA A 45 -40.60 -35.58 -20.31
C ALA A 45 -39.90 -36.89 -20.71
N ALA A 46 -38.62 -37.07 -20.33
CA ALA A 46 -37.88 -38.30 -20.59
C ALA A 46 -38.49 -39.52 -19.88
N LYS A 47 -38.94 -39.37 -18.62
CA LYS A 47 -39.62 -40.43 -17.86
C LYS A 47 -40.99 -40.79 -18.45
N GLU A 48 -41.74 -39.79 -18.91
CA GLU A 48 -43.04 -39.98 -19.55
C GLU A 48 -42.89 -40.73 -20.88
N ALA A 49 -41.90 -40.38 -21.70
CA ALA A 49 -41.58 -41.07 -22.96
C ALA A 49 -41.19 -42.55 -22.73
N GLU A 50 -40.36 -42.83 -21.72
CA GLU A 50 -39.98 -44.19 -21.35
C GLU A 50 -41.17 -45.02 -20.85
N THR A 51 -42.09 -44.40 -20.10
CA THR A 51 -43.34 -45.04 -19.65
C THR A 51 -44.28 -45.37 -20.81
N ALA A 52 -44.38 -44.46 -21.80
CA ALA A 52 -45.15 -44.66 -23.02
C ALA A 52 -44.57 -45.80 -23.89
N LYS A 53 -43.24 -45.89 -24.01
CA LYS A 53 -42.54 -47.01 -24.67
C LYS A 53 -42.94 -48.35 -24.05
N ASN A 54 -42.84 -48.46 -22.72
CA ASN A 54 -43.17 -49.69 -22.00
C ASN A 54 -44.65 -50.07 -22.14
N SER A 55 -45.54 -49.07 -22.22
CA SER A 55 -46.98 -49.29 -22.39
C SER A 55 -47.36 -49.75 -23.80
N ALA A 56 -46.65 -49.29 -24.84
CA ALA A 56 -46.85 -49.70 -26.22
C ALA A 56 -46.51 -51.18 -26.46
N VAL A 57 -45.51 -51.72 -25.74
CA VAL A 57 -45.12 -53.14 -25.78
C VAL A 57 -46.26 -54.07 -25.32
N SER A 58 -47.14 -53.58 -24.44
CA SER A 58 -48.27 -54.34 -23.86
C SER A 58 -49.60 -54.24 -24.61
N ALA A 59 -49.70 -53.47 -25.70
CA ALA A 59 -51.00 -53.00 -26.24
C ALA A 59 -51.71 -53.88 -27.30
N GLY A 60 -51.22 -55.09 -27.64
CA GLY A 60 -52.00 -56.08 -28.41
C GLY A 60 -52.51 -55.67 -29.81
N LYS A 61 -51.94 -54.62 -30.45
CA LYS A 61 -52.20 -54.30 -31.87
C LYS A 61 -51.31 -55.16 -32.76
N GLY A 62 -51.78 -55.54 -33.96
CA GLY A 62 -51.04 -56.41 -34.89
C GLY A 62 -49.56 -56.02 -35.06
N LEU A 63 -48.69 -57.02 -35.25
CA LEU A 63 -47.23 -56.95 -35.14
C LEU A 63 -46.60 -55.69 -35.80
N ASP A 64 -47.09 -55.28 -36.97
CA ASP A 64 -46.55 -54.14 -37.71
C ASP A 64 -46.90 -52.79 -37.07
N ALA A 65 -48.12 -52.64 -36.54
CA ALA A 65 -48.52 -51.43 -35.83
C ALA A 65 -47.80 -51.29 -34.47
N ALA A 66 -47.51 -52.42 -33.80
CA ALA A 66 -46.72 -52.43 -32.58
C ALA A 66 -45.25 -52.04 -32.86
N LYS A 67 -44.65 -52.53 -33.95
CA LYS A 67 -43.28 -52.17 -34.35
C LYS A 67 -43.13 -50.68 -34.66
N GLU A 68 -44.08 -50.08 -35.37
CA GLU A 68 -44.05 -48.63 -35.67
C GLU A 68 -44.26 -47.78 -34.42
N ALA A 69 -45.15 -48.18 -33.50
CA ALA A 69 -45.34 -47.49 -32.23
C ALA A 69 -44.09 -47.54 -31.33
N ILE A 70 -43.39 -48.68 -31.30
CA ILE A 70 -42.14 -48.84 -30.55
C ILE A 70 -41.03 -47.94 -31.12
N LYS A 71 -40.85 -47.90 -32.44
CA LYS A 71 -39.86 -46.99 -33.07
C LYS A 71 -40.12 -45.52 -32.75
N THR A 72 -41.39 -45.08 -32.81
CA THR A 72 -41.77 -43.71 -32.47
C THR A 72 -41.50 -43.39 -30.99
N ALA A 73 -41.80 -44.33 -30.10
CA ALA A 73 -41.53 -44.16 -28.67
C ALA A 73 -40.02 -44.18 -28.36
N GLU A 74 -39.22 -44.97 -29.08
CA GLU A 74 -37.76 -44.97 -28.98
C GLU A 74 -37.14 -43.65 -29.44
N ALA A 75 -37.58 -43.13 -30.59
CA ALA A 75 -37.13 -41.83 -31.08
C ALA A 75 -37.46 -40.69 -30.10
N ALA A 76 -38.68 -40.68 -29.53
CA ALA A 76 -39.08 -39.67 -28.54
C ALA A 76 -38.28 -39.78 -27.23
N ALA A 77 -37.97 -41.00 -26.77
CA ALA A 77 -37.15 -41.20 -25.58
C ALA A 77 -35.70 -40.75 -25.79
N ASP A 78 -35.12 -41.01 -26.96
CA ASP A 78 -33.76 -40.59 -27.29
C ASP A 78 -33.65 -39.07 -27.45
N GLU A 79 -34.66 -38.43 -28.05
CA GLU A 79 -34.75 -36.96 -28.16
C GLU A 79 -34.89 -36.29 -26.79
N ALA A 80 -35.69 -36.85 -25.89
CA ALA A 80 -35.82 -36.37 -24.52
C ALA A 80 -34.51 -36.53 -23.72
N LYS A 81 -33.78 -37.65 -23.90
CA LYS A 81 -32.45 -37.84 -23.29
C LYS A 81 -31.43 -36.84 -23.83
N LYS A 82 -31.44 -36.60 -25.15
CA LYS A 82 -30.58 -35.58 -25.77
C LYS A 82 -30.83 -34.20 -25.17
N ALA A 83 -32.09 -33.76 -25.08
CA ALA A 83 -32.45 -32.47 -24.48
C ALA A 83 -32.02 -32.37 -23.01
N SER A 84 -32.16 -33.45 -22.25
CA SER A 84 -31.69 -33.51 -20.85
C SER A 84 -30.17 -33.35 -20.75
N ILE A 85 -29.39 -34.00 -21.61
CA ILE A 85 -27.91 -33.89 -21.62
C ILE A 85 -27.47 -32.47 -22.02
N GLU A 86 -28.05 -31.92 -23.09
CA GLU A 86 -27.76 -30.55 -23.53
C GLU A 86 -28.04 -29.53 -22.43
N THR A 87 -29.13 -29.73 -21.67
CA THR A 87 -29.47 -28.86 -20.53
C THR A 87 -28.47 -28.99 -19.39
N GLU A 88 -28.00 -30.21 -19.06
CA GLU A 88 -26.97 -30.40 -18.04
C GLU A 88 -25.64 -29.74 -18.41
N ILE A 89 -25.24 -29.83 -19.68
CA ILE A 89 -24.06 -29.14 -20.18
C ILE A 89 -24.24 -27.61 -20.09
N ALA A 90 -25.41 -27.09 -20.46
CA ALA A 90 -25.72 -25.66 -20.37
C ALA A 90 -25.62 -25.14 -18.92
N ILE A 91 -26.02 -25.94 -17.93
CA ILE A 91 -25.85 -25.60 -16.51
C ILE A 91 -24.36 -25.48 -16.15
N GLU A 92 -23.53 -26.42 -16.59
CA GLU A 92 -22.09 -26.37 -16.29
C GLU A 92 -21.41 -25.19 -16.98
N VAL A 93 -21.80 -24.84 -18.20
CA VAL A 93 -21.36 -23.59 -18.86
C VAL A 93 -21.73 -22.37 -18.02
N ALA A 94 -23.00 -22.24 -17.63
CA ALA A 94 -23.46 -21.07 -16.86
C ALA A 94 -22.75 -20.95 -15.51
N LYS A 95 -22.50 -22.05 -14.80
CA LYS A 95 -21.69 -22.06 -13.56
C LYS A 95 -20.26 -21.59 -13.82
N ALA A 96 -19.62 -22.10 -14.87
CA ALA A 96 -18.26 -21.72 -15.23
C ALA A 96 -18.16 -20.24 -15.64
N GLU A 97 -19.20 -19.67 -16.26
CA GLU A 97 -19.26 -18.23 -16.56
C GLU A 97 -19.32 -17.37 -15.30
N VAL A 98 -20.13 -17.75 -14.31
CA VAL A 98 -20.16 -17.08 -12.99
C VAL A 98 -18.78 -17.12 -12.33
N LEU A 99 -18.16 -18.31 -12.27
CA LEU A 99 -16.84 -18.47 -11.67
C LEU A 99 -15.77 -17.63 -12.38
N ASN A 100 -15.83 -17.53 -13.71
CA ASN A 100 -14.90 -16.72 -14.48
C ASN A 100 -15.08 -15.21 -14.21
N ALA A 101 -16.31 -14.73 -14.06
CA ALA A 101 -16.54 -13.34 -13.67
C ALA A 101 -16.00 -13.04 -12.26
N GLU A 102 -16.26 -13.95 -11.30
CA GLU A 102 -15.78 -13.82 -9.92
C GLU A 102 -14.25 -13.89 -9.81
N VAL A 103 -13.60 -14.80 -10.57
CA VAL A 103 -12.13 -14.96 -10.51
C VAL A 103 -11.41 -13.76 -11.11
N LYS A 104 -11.94 -13.15 -12.18
CA LYS A 104 -11.36 -11.94 -12.78
C LYS A 104 -11.37 -10.79 -11.79
N LYS A 105 -12.48 -10.58 -11.10
CA LYS A 105 -12.58 -9.58 -10.03
C LYS A 105 -11.61 -9.88 -8.88
N THR A 106 -11.55 -11.14 -8.45
CA THR A 106 -10.65 -11.59 -7.39
C THR A 106 -9.18 -11.32 -7.71
N ALA A 107 -8.76 -11.60 -8.95
CA ALA A 107 -7.39 -11.35 -9.39
C ALA A 107 -7.04 -9.85 -9.47
N GLN A 108 -7.98 -9.02 -9.97
CA GLN A 108 -7.82 -7.56 -9.98
C GLN A 108 -7.72 -6.97 -8.56
N GLU A 109 -8.51 -7.47 -7.61
CA GLU A 109 -8.40 -7.07 -6.21
C GLU A 109 -7.04 -7.46 -5.62
N ALA A 110 -6.51 -8.63 -5.97
CA ALA A 110 -5.18 -9.06 -5.54
C ALA A 110 -4.05 -8.17 -6.12
N GLU A 111 -4.12 -7.80 -7.39
CA GLU A 111 -3.17 -6.84 -8.01
C GLU A 111 -3.20 -5.47 -7.31
N LYS A 112 -4.40 -4.99 -6.98
CA LYS A 112 -4.57 -3.75 -6.23
C LYS A 112 -3.96 -3.87 -4.84
N ASP A 113 -4.22 -4.96 -4.13
CA ASP A 113 -3.66 -5.19 -2.80
C ASP A 113 -2.13 -5.27 -2.82
N ALA A 114 -1.54 -5.91 -3.84
CA ALA A 114 -0.09 -5.92 -4.05
C ALA A 114 0.48 -4.51 -4.32
N THR A 115 -0.22 -3.71 -5.11
CA THR A 115 0.16 -2.31 -5.37
C THR A 115 0.14 -1.48 -4.09
N GLU A 116 -0.91 -1.60 -3.29
CA GLU A 116 -1.02 -0.93 -1.99
C GLU A 116 0.10 -1.41 -1.03
N ALA A 117 0.44 -2.70 -1.02
CA ALA A 117 1.55 -3.24 -0.21
C ALA A 117 2.90 -2.60 -0.59
N LYS A 118 3.14 -2.40 -1.89
CA LYS A 118 4.36 -1.75 -2.41
C LYS A 118 4.46 -0.29 -2.00
N GLU A 119 3.35 0.44 -1.98
CA GLU A 119 3.31 1.80 -1.44
C GLU A 119 3.67 1.84 0.06
N GLN A 120 3.23 0.85 0.85
CA GLN A 120 3.60 0.76 2.26
C GLN A 120 5.09 0.44 2.44
N ALA A 121 5.66 -0.43 1.61
CA ALA A 121 7.10 -0.72 1.63
C ALA A 121 7.94 0.54 1.33
N GLU A 122 7.55 1.37 0.36
CA GLU A 122 8.27 2.63 0.09
C GLU A 122 8.12 3.65 1.24
N LYS A 123 6.98 3.69 1.94
CA LYS A 123 6.83 4.49 3.17
C LYS A 123 7.76 4.01 4.29
N ALA A 124 7.82 2.70 4.51
CA ALA A 124 8.71 2.10 5.52
C ALA A 124 10.18 2.39 5.23
N LYS A 125 10.58 2.33 3.95
CA LYS A 125 11.92 2.67 3.47
C LYS A 125 12.25 4.14 3.71
N ALA A 126 11.34 5.06 3.39
CA ALA A 126 11.53 6.48 3.67
C ALA A 126 11.73 6.73 5.17
N ALA A 127 10.89 6.13 6.03
CA ALA A 127 11.04 6.22 7.48
C ALA A 127 12.38 5.67 7.97
N ALA A 128 12.84 4.53 7.43
CA ALA A 128 14.12 3.94 7.80
C ALA A 128 15.33 4.81 7.41
N GLU A 129 15.29 5.48 6.24
CA GLU A 129 16.31 6.46 5.83
C GLU A 129 16.28 7.73 6.68
N GLU A 130 15.09 8.21 7.07
CA GLU A 130 14.95 9.31 8.03
C GLU A 130 15.56 8.95 9.39
N ALA A 131 15.24 7.75 9.91
CA ALA A 131 15.77 7.24 11.17
C ALA A 131 17.30 7.16 11.13
N LYS A 132 17.88 6.65 10.03
CA LYS A 132 19.33 6.61 9.84
C LYS A 132 19.94 8.02 9.86
N THR A 133 19.38 8.93 9.06
CA THR A 133 19.89 10.31 8.93
C THR A 133 19.84 11.08 10.25
N HIS A 134 18.72 10.98 10.98
CA HIS A 134 18.59 11.63 12.29
C HIS A 134 19.39 10.90 13.39
N GLY A 135 19.57 9.58 13.27
CA GLY A 135 20.41 8.81 14.18
C GLY A 135 21.87 9.23 14.11
N GLU A 136 22.42 9.43 12.91
CA GLU A 136 23.79 9.94 12.73
C GLU A 136 23.97 11.35 13.34
N LYS A 137 22.93 12.19 13.31
CA LYS A 137 22.95 13.51 13.96
C LYS A 137 22.97 13.40 15.49
N ALA A 138 22.13 12.52 16.04
CA ALA A 138 22.07 12.25 17.48
C ALA A 138 23.40 11.66 18.00
N GLU A 139 24.01 10.73 17.26
CA GLU A 139 25.27 10.09 17.63
C GLU A 139 26.43 11.09 17.69
N LYS A 140 26.49 12.06 16.76
CA LYS A 140 27.48 13.16 16.77
C LYS A 140 27.43 14.03 18.03
N VAL A 141 26.32 13.99 18.76
CA VAL A 141 26.13 14.74 20.01
C VAL A 141 26.05 13.82 21.24
N GLY A 142 26.42 12.54 21.08
CA GLY A 142 26.51 11.56 22.17
C GLY A 142 25.18 10.94 22.60
N GLU A 143 24.09 11.18 21.87
CA GLU A 143 22.78 10.61 22.16
C GLU A 143 22.59 9.31 21.36
N SER A 144 22.32 8.20 22.04
CA SER A 144 22.13 6.90 21.37
C SER A 144 20.69 6.71 20.90
N THR A 145 20.53 6.52 19.60
CA THR A 145 19.25 6.20 18.93
C THR A 145 19.27 4.84 18.24
N LYS A 146 20.36 4.08 18.42
CA LYS A 146 20.66 2.85 17.67
C LYS A 146 19.49 1.86 17.68
N ALA A 147 18.89 1.59 18.84
CA ALA A 147 17.79 0.64 18.95
C ALA A 147 16.60 1.00 18.05
N HIS A 148 16.18 2.27 18.02
CA HIS A 148 15.06 2.71 17.18
C HIS A 148 15.44 2.83 15.70
N SER A 149 16.70 3.15 15.40
CA SER A 149 17.19 3.11 14.02
C SER A 149 17.21 1.67 13.49
N ASP A 150 17.69 0.71 14.29
CA ASP A 150 17.72 -0.71 13.94
C ASP A 150 16.28 -1.26 13.81
N GLU A 151 15.36 -0.83 14.67
CA GLU A 151 13.93 -1.16 14.58
C GLU A 151 13.30 -0.63 13.28
N ALA A 152 13.52 0.65 12.92
CA ALA A 152 13.01 1.20 11.66
C ALA A 152 13.56 0.46 10.43
N GLN A 153 14.84 0.06 10.46
CA GLN A 153 15.48 -0.72 9.41
C GLN A 153 14.95 -2.16 9.33
N GLN A 154 14.65 -2.79 10.47
CA GLN A 154 14.05 -4.11 10.49
C GLN A 154 12.62 -4.08 9.95
N GLU A 155 11.82 -3.09 10.34
CA GLU A 155 10.44 -2.96 9.87
C GLU A 155 10.37 -2.57 8.38
N ASN A 156 11.36 -1.84 7.84
CA ASN A 156 11.52 -1.68 6.39
C ASN A 156 11.71 -3.04 5.67
N LYS A 157 12.55 -3.94 6.21
CA LYS A 157 12.69 -5.29 5.65
C LYS A 157 11.39 -6.07 5.72
N ASN A 158 10.70 -6.03 6.86
CA ASN A 158 9.42 -6.71 7.03
C ASN A 158 8.37 -6.19 6.03
N ALA A 159 8.28 -4.88 5.81
CA ALA A 159 7.37 -4.28 4.84
C ALA A 159 7.72 -4.69 3.41
N LYS A 160 9.01 -4.74 3.07
CA LYS A 160 9.50 -5.20 1.77
C LYS A 160 9.16 -6.67 1.54
N ASP A 161 9.48 -7.56 2.47
CA ASP A 161 9.21 -9.00 2.35
C ASP A 161 7.71 -9.26 2.22
N ALA A 162 6.88 -8.52 2.97
CA ALA A 162 5.43 -8.60 2.85
C ALA A 162 4.92 -8.11 1.47
N SER A 163 5.49 -7.02 0.93
CA SER A 163 5.15 -6.52 -0.40
C SER A 163 5.53 -7.51 -1.51
N GLU A 164 6.73 -8.12 -1.45
CA GLU A 164 7.17 -9.11 -2.43
C GLU A 164 6.27 -10.35 -2.39
N GLU A 165 5.89 -10.81 -1.20
CA GLU A 165 4.94 -11.92 -1.07
C GLU A 165 3.54 -11.54 -1.60
N ALA A 166 3.06 -10.32 -1.36
CA ALA A 166 1.78 -9.86 -1.91
C ALA A 166 1.79 -9.85 -3.45
N GLU A 167 2.88 -9.40 -4.07
CA GLU A 167 3.07 -9.40 -5.53
C GLU A 167 3.08 -10.83 -6.10
N ASN A 168 3.84 -11.74 -5.48
CA ASN A 168 3.85 -13.15 -5.88
C ASN A 168 2.45 -13.79 -5.83
N ARG A 169 1.68 -13.50 -4.78
CA ARG A 169 0.31 -14.04 -4.65
C ARG A 169 -0.69 -13.40 -5.60
N ALA A 170 -0.51 -12.13 -5.96
CA ALA A 170 -1.31 -11.51 -7.00
C ALA A 170 -1.05 -12.17 -8.37
N VAL A 171 0.22 -12.50 -8.67
CA VAL A 171 0.60 -13.26 -9.87
C VAL A 171 -0.04 -14.66 -9.85
N ASP A 172 0.05 -15.40 -8.73
CA ASP A 172 -0.62 -16.71 -8.59
C ASP A 172 -2.14 -16.60 -8.84
N ALA A 173 -2.79 -15.56 -8.32
CA ALA A 173 -4.22 -15.35 -8.51
C ALA A 173 -4.58 -15.08 -9.98
N LEU A 174 -3.76 -14.32 -10.70
CA LEU A 174 -3.92 -14.05 -12.13
C LEU A 174 -3.70 -15.31 -12.98
N GLU A 175 -2.65 -16.09 -12.70
CA GLU A 175 -2.38 -17.33 -13.42
C GLU A 175 -3.55 -18.32 -13.27
N GLU A 176 -4.07 -18.46 -12.06
CA GLU A 176 -5.22 -19.34 -11.83
C GLU A 176 -6.51 -18.77 -12.42
N ALA A 177 -6.69 -17.45 -12.49
CA ALA A 177 -7.80 -16.82 -13.21
C ALA A 177 -7.75 -17.11 -14.71
N TYR A 178 -6.58 -17.05 -15.35
CA TYR A 178 -6.41 -17.44 -16.75
C TYR A 178 -6.69 -18.93 -16.98
N ALA A 179 -6.34 -19.79 -16.02
CA ALA A 179 -6.68 -21.20 -16.10
C ALA A 179 -8.20 -21.43 -16.04
N VAL A 180 -8.93 -20.70 -15.20
CA VAL A 180 -10.41 -20.73 -15.19
C VAL A 180 -10.99 -20.34 -16.54
N GLU A 181 -10.48 -19.26 -17.16
CA GLU A 181 -10.93 -18.80 -18.48
C GLU A 181 -10.67 -19.86 -19.57
N ALA A 182 -9.51 -20.52 -19.54
CA ALA A 182 -9.18 -21.60 -20.47
C ALA A 182 -10.12 -22.81 -20.30
N HIS A 183 -10.48 -23.16 -19.06
CA HIS A 183 -11.41 -24.26 -18.79
C HIS A 183 -12.87 -23.90 -19.12
N LEU A 184 -13.28 -22.64 -18.94
CA LEU A 184 -14.57 -22.14 -19.43
C LEU A 184 -14.68 -22.32 -20.96
N ALA A 185 -13.63 -22.01 -21.71
CA ALA A 185 -13.61 -22.23 -23.15
C ALA A 185 -13.78 -23.71 -23.52
N ARG A 186 -13.17 -24.63 -22.76
CA ARG A 186 -13.38 -26.09 -22.95
C ARG A 186 -14.83 -26.50 -22.66
N THR A 187 -15.43 -26.02 -21.57
CA THR A 187 -16.84 -26.29 -21.25
C THR A 187 -17.77 -25.79 -22.37
N LYS A 188 -17.49 -24.61 -22.95
CA LYS A 188 -18.23 -24.08 -24.11
C LYS A 188 -18.05 -24.92 -25.38
N ASN A 189 -16.84 -25.39 -25.66
CA ASN A 189 -16.57 -26.27 -26.81
C ASN A 189 -17.29 -27.62 -26.68
N ALA A 190 -17.36 -28.18 -25.47
CA ALA A 190 -18.13 -29.38 -25.20
C ALA A 190 -19.64 -29.15 -25.44
N ALA A 191 -20.17 -28.00 -25.02
CA ALA A 191 -21.56 -27.60 -25.31
C ALA A 191 -21.84 -27.44 -26.81
N GLU A 192 -20.90 -26.89 -27.57
CA GLU A 192 -21.02 -26.78 -29.03
C GLU A 192 -20.97 -28.15 -29.70
N SER A 193 -20.07 -29.03 -29.26
CA SER A 193 -19.97 -30.42 -29.73
C SER A 193 -21.28 -31.18 -29.51
N ALA A 194 -21.88 -31.03 -28.32
CA ALA A 194 -23.15 -31.66 -27.98
C ALA A 194 -24.30 -31.27 -28.93
N LYS A 195 -24.41 -29.99 -29.32
CA LYS A 195 -25.45 -29.52 -30.27
C LYS A 195 -25.39 -30.23 -31.63
N SER A 196 -24.18 -30.56 -32.08
CA SER A 196 -23.94 -31.23 -33.37
C SER A 196 -24.04 -32.75 -33.32
N ALA A 197 -24.08 -33.34 -32.12
CA ALA A 197 -24.10 -34.79 -31.94
C ALA A 197 -25.49 -35.38 -32.23
N THR A 198 -25.51 -36.41 -33.07
CA THR A 198 -26.70 -37.25 -33.34
C THR A 198 -26.70 -38.54 -32.53
N ASP A 199 -25.51 -38.97 -32.07
CA ASP A 199 -25.33 -40.21 -31.33
C ASP A 199 -25.32 -39.95 -29.82
N LEU A 200 -26.12 -40.69 -29.06
CA LEU A 200 -26.20 -40.59 -27.59
C LEU A 200 -24.84 -40.77 -26.90
N SER A 201 -23.99 -41.68 -27.39
CA SER A 201 -22.63 -41.87 -26.84
C SER A 201 -21.77 -40.61 -26.93
N LYS A 202 -21.86 -39.86 -28.03
CA LYS A 202 -21.10 -38.61 -28.21
C LYS A 202 -21.63 -37.48 -27.34
N LEU A 203 -22.94 -37.48 -27.06
CA LEU A 203 -23.56 -36.56 -26.11
C LEU A 203 -23.08 -36.84 -24.67
N GLU A 204 -22.99 -38.11 -24.29
CA GLU A 204 -22.46 -38.52 -22.98
C GLU A 204 -20.98 -38.14 -22.85
N GLU A 205 -20.15 -38.36 -23.88
CA GLU A 205 -18.75 -37.92 -23.89
C GLU A 205 -18.62 -36.39 -23.73
N ALA A 206 -19.42 -35.61 -24.48
CA ALA A 206 -19.43 -34.15 -24.37
C ALA A 206 -19.88 -33.68 -22.98
N LYS A 207 -20.81 -34.40 -22.35
CA LYS A 207 -21.24 -34.12 -20.97
C LYS A 207 -20.13 -34.37 -19.98
N GLU A 208 -19.42 -35.50 -20.08
CA GLU A 208 -18.29 -35.81 -19.21
C GLU A 208 -17.18 -34.75 -19.36
N GLU A 209 -16.85 -34.34 -20.58
CA GLU A 209 -15.87 -33.27 -20.84
C GLU A 209 -16.30 -31.93 -20.23
N ALA A 210 -17.57 -31.54 -20.38
CA ALA A 210 -18.09 -30.31 -19.80
C ALA A 210 -18.00 -30.32 -18.26
N ILE A 211 -18.35 -31.43 -17.62
CA ILE A 211 -18.29 -31.62 -16.16
C ILE A 211 -16.84 -31.60 -15.67
N ASP A 212 -15.93 -32.31 -16.33
CA ASP A 212 -14.51 -32.33 -15.95
C ASP A 212 -13.89 -30.93 -16.06
N ALA A 213 -14.11 -30.24 -17.18
CA ALA A 213 -13.63 -28.88 -17.39
C ALA A 213 -14.20 -27.90 -16.34
N ALA A 214 -15.49 -27.97 -16.03
CA ALA A 214 -16.13 -27.14 -15.02
C ALA A 214 -15.59 -27.42 -13.60
N ASN A 215 -15.36 -28.68 -13.25
CA ASN A 215 -14.77 -29.07 -11.96
C ASN A 215 -13.33 -28.54 -11.82
N ILE A 216 -12.53 -28.63 -12.88
CA ILE A 216 -11.16 -28.09 -12.86
C ILE A 216 -11.21 -26.56 -12.74
N ALA A 217 -12.09 -25.88 -13.48
CA ALA A 217 -12.30 -24.43 -13.34
C ALA A 217 -12.65 -24.05 -11.89
N HIS A 218 -13.52 -24.80 -11.23
CA HIS A 218 -13.86 -24.54 -9.83
C HIS A 218 -12.67 -24.70 -8.88
N GLN A 219 -11.85 -25.74 -9.06
CA GLN A 219 -10.62 -25.93 -8.26
C GLN A 219 -9.61 -24.80 -8.47
N LYS A 220 -9.52 -24.29 -9.70
CA LYS A 220 -8.66 -23.17 -10.07
C LYS A 220 -9.14 -21.86 -9.46
N TRP A 221 -10.44 -21.60 -9.50
CA TRP A 221 -11.07 -20.47 -8.80
C TRP A 221 -10.76 -20.49 -7.29
N LEU A 222 -10.89 -21.63 -6.61
CA LEU A 222 -10.56 -21.76 -5.18
C LEU A 222 -9.11 -21.35 -4.88
N LYS A 223 -8.16 -21.77 -5.72
CA LYS A 223 -6.74 -21.41 -5.58
C LYS A 223 -6.51 -19.91 -5.81
N ALA A 224 -7.13 -19.33 -6.83
CA ALA A 224 -7.06 -17.91 -7.09
C ALA A 224 -7.58 -17.08 -5.89
N THR A 225 -8.73 -17.48 -5.32
CA THR A 225 -9.29 -16.85 -4.12
C THR A 225 -8.40 -16.98 -2.90
N GLN A 226 -7.76 -18.14 -2.71
CA GLN A 226 -6.80 -18.34 -1.63
C GLN A 226 -5.57 -17.43 -1.80
N ALA A 227 -5.01 -17.35 -3.01
CA ALA A 227 -3.88 -16.48 -3.31
C ALA A 227 -4.23 -15.00 -3.08
N ALA A 228 -5.39 -14.54 -3.57
CA ALA A 228 -5.88 -13.19 -3.33
C ALA A 228 -6.07 -12.87 -1.84
N THR A 229 -6.59 -13.82 -1.06
CA THR A 229 -6.73 -13.66 0.41
C THR A 229 -5.36 -13.45 1.07
N ILE A 230 -4.34 -14.21 0.66
CA ILE A 230 -2.99 -14.07 1.19
C ILE A 230 -2.38 -12.73 0.75
N ALA A 231 -2.58 -12.29 -0.50
CA ALA A 231 -2.12 -10.98 -0.96
C ALA A 231 -2.68 -9.85 -0.07
N LYS A 232 -3.97 -9.93 0.27
CA LYS A 232 -4.63 -9.00 1.20
C LYS A 232 -4.04 -9.02 2.61
N GLU A 233 -3.80 -10.20 3.17
CA GLU A 233 -3.15 -10.33 4.49
C GLU A 233 -1.74 -9.72 4.49
N LYS A 234 -1.00 -9.92 3.40
CA LYS A 234 0.35 -9.38 3.24
C LYS A 234 0.38 -7.88 3.05
N LYS A 235 -0.63 -7.31 2.38
CA LYS A 235 -0.85 -5.87 2.38
C LYS A 235 -0.99 -5.30 3.79
N GLU A 236 -1.83 -5.90 4.64
CA GLU A 236 -2.01 -5.42 6.01
C GLU A 236 -0.72 -5.58 6.83
N ALA A 237 0.05 -6.66 6.61
CA ALA A 237 1.37 -6.83 7.22
C ALA A 237 2.35 -5.72 6.80
N ALA A 238 2.40 -5.37 5.50
CA ALA A 238 3.23 -4.29 4.99
C ALA A 238 2.84 -2.93 5.61
N LYS A 239 1.54 -2.67 5.76
CA LYS A 239 1.03 -1.46 6.43
C LYS A 239 1.45 -1.38 7.90
N VAL A 240 1.28 -2.46 8.66
CA VAL A 240 1.68 -2.50 10.08
C VAL A 240 3.19 -2.27 10.22
N ALA A 241 4.00 -2.89 9.37
CA ALA A 241 5.44 -2.68 9.36
C ALA A 241 5.81 -1.22 9.02
N ALA A 242 5.14 -0.60 8.05
CA ALA A 242 5.34 0.80 7.73
C ALA A 242 4.99 1.75 8.89
N GLU A 243 3.89 1.50 9.60
CA GLU A 243 3.49 2.30 10.78
C GLU A 243 4.51 2.18 11.92
N LYS A 244 5.06 0.98 12.15
CA LYS A 244 6.12 0.77 13.14
C LYS A 244 7.42 1.44 12.73
N ALA A 245 7.83 1.32 11.48
CA ALA A 245 9.02 1.99 10.95
C ALA A 245 8.91 3.52 11.13
N GLN A 246 7.74 4.10 10.83
CA GLN A 246 7.47 5.53 11.02
C GLN A 246 7.50 5.93 12.49
N THR A 247 6.95 5.11 13.37
CA THR A 247 6.97 5.36 14.82
C THR A 247 8.41 5.39 15.34
N ALA A 248 9.21 4.38 15.00
CA ALA A 248 10.61 4.32 15.37
C ALA A 248 11.41 5.51 14.81
N ALA A 249 11.20 5.88 13.54
CA ALA A 249 11.82 7.03 12.91
C ALA A 249 11.48 8.36 13.62
N ASN A 250 10.22 8.55 14.02
CA ASN A 250 9.79 9.72 14.77
C ASN A 250 10.50 9.83 16.13
N VAL A 251 10.66 8.70 16.84
CA VAL A 251 11.40 8.69 18.12
C VAL A 251 12.86 9.07 17.91
N VAL A 252 13.50 8.56 16.84
CA VAL A 252 14.89 8.95 16.51
C VAL A 252 14.99 10.44 16.21
N LYS A 253 14.05 10.97 15.42
CA LYS A 253 13.98 12.39 15.04
C LYS A 253 13.81 13.29 16.26
N ASP A 254 12.97 12.91 17.22
CA ASP A 254 12.73 13.67 18.43
C ASP A 254 13.95 13.65 19.37
N LYS A 255 14.59 12.49 19.53
CA LYS A 255 15.85 12.39 20.29
C LYS A 255 16.95 13.24 19.65
N ALA A 256 17.08 13.21 18.33
CA ALA A 256 18.05 14.04 17.61
C ALA A 256 17.81 15.54 17.85
N ALA A 257 16.56 16.00 17.74
CA ALA A 257 16.23 17.40 17.99
C ALA A 257 16.54 17.83 19.43
N LYS A 258 16.16 17.02 20.43
CA LYS A 258 16.47 17.30 21.85
C LYS A 258 17.98 17.33 22.11
N ALA A 259 18.74 16.44 21.47
CA ALA A 259 20.18 16.39 21.62
C ALA A 259 20.90 17.57 20.94
N GLU A 260 20.44 17.99 19.76
CA GLU A 260 20.91 19.22 19.09
C GLU A 260 20.62 20.47 19.92
N ALA A 261 19.45 20.54 20.58
CA ALA A 261 19.11 21.64 21.49
C ALA A 261 20.07 21.73 22.69
N LYS A 262 20.39 20.59 23.34
CA LYS A 262 21.36 20.53 24.44
C LYS A 262 22.77 20.95 24.00
N LYS A 263 23.18 20.54 22.80
CA LYS A 263 24.45 20.98 22.22
C LYS A 263 24.44 22.49 21.97
N ALA A 264 23.35 23.02 21.41
CA ALA A 264 23.20 24.45 21.15
C ALA A 264 23.28 25.27 22.44
N GLU A 265 22.62 24.85 23.52
CA GLU A 265 22.76 25.45 24.86
C GLU A 265 24.23 25.47 25.29
N THR A 266 24.91 24.32 25.21
CA THR A 266 26.33 24.18 25.62
C THR A 266 27.24 25.12 24.81
N GLU A 267 27.05 25.20 23.50
CA GLU A 267 27.82 26.09 22.61
C GLU A 267 27.52 27.57 22.89
N ALA A 268 26.27 27.92 23.19
CA ALA A 268 25.87 29.29 23.53
C ALA A 268 26.49 29.74 24.86
N VAL A 269 26.43 28.89 25.89
CA VAL A 269 27.05 29.15 27.20
C VAL A 269 28.56 29.34 27.05
N LYS A 270 29.22 28.47 26.27
CA LYS A 270 30.65 28.62 25.98
C LYS A 270 30.95 29.95 25.29
N ALA A 271 30.17 30.34 24.28
CA ALA A 271 30.34 31.61 23.59
C ALA A 271 30.16 32.81 24.54
N ALA A 272 29.19 32.79 25.44
CA ALA A 272 28.99 33.83 26.44
C ALA A 272 30.18 33.95 27.41
N VAL A 273 30.73 32.82 27.89
CA VAL A 273 31.92 32.79 28.75
C VAL A 273 33.13 33.40 28.04
N GLU A 274 33.37 33.03 26.79
CA GLU A 274 34.49 33.57 25.99
C GLU A 274 34.30 35.07 25.69
N ALA A 275 33.08 35.52 25.40
CA ALA A 275 32.79 36.94 25.19
C ALA A 275 32.99 37.77 26.46
N ARG A 276 32.60 37.22 27.62
CA ARG A 276 32.82 37.85 28.92
C ARG A 276 34.31 37.97 29.26
N ALA A 277 35.10 36.95 28.95
CA ALA A 277 36.56 37.01 29.11
C ALA A 277 37.16 38.13 28.26
N ALA A 278 36.78 38.24 26.97
CA ALA A 278 37.23 39.32 26.09
C ALA A 278 36.82 40.72 26.61
N ALA A 279 35.60 40.86 27.16
CA ALA A 279 35.17 42.11 27.78
C ALA A 279 35.95 42.45 29.06
N GLU A 280 36.37 41.45 29.84
CA GLU A 280 37.22 41.67 31.01
C GLU A 280 38.63 42.09 30.60
N GLU A 281 39.22 41.45 29.59
CA GLU A 281 40.51 41.84 29.02
C GLU A 281 40.49 43.28 28.47
N ALA A 282 39.46 43.63 27.67
CA ALA A 282 39.31 44.97 27.13
C ALA A 282 39.17 46.04 28.24
N LYS A 283 38.44 45.73 29.33
CA LYS A 283 38.36 46.62 30.50
C LYS A 283 39.71 46.79 31.20
N GLN A 284 40.48 45.71 31.37
CA GLN A 284 41.81 45.78 31.97
C GLN A 284 42.78 46.58 31.10
N GLU A 285 42.71 46.44 29.78
CA GLU A 285 43.54 47.20 28.84
C GLU A 285 43.17 48.69 28.83
N ALA A 286 41.88 49.02 28.80
CA ALA A 286 41.40 50.40 28.93
C ALA A 286 41.83 51.03 30.27
N ALA A 287 41.81 50.29 31.37
CA ALA A 287 42.30 50.76 32.67
C ALA A 287 43.82 51.03 32.66
N LYS A 288 44.62 50.18 32.02
CA LYS A 288 46.07 50.39 31.84
C LYS A 288 46.35 51.64 31.00
N VAL A 289 45.65 51.79 29.88
CA VAL A 289 45.74 52.97 29.00
C VAL A 289 45.33 54.24 29.75
N GLY A 290 44.25 54.19 30.52
CA GLY A 290 43.76 55.29 31.35
C GLY A 290 44.79 55.77 32.38
N ALA A 291 45.53 54.85 33.00
CA ALA A 291 46.60 55.12 33.95
C ALA A 291 47.94 55.55 33.30
N SER A 292 48.06 55.50 31.97
CA SER A 292 49.28 55.83 31.24
C SER A 292 49.45 57.35 30.98
N LYS A 293 50.58 57.72 30.38
CA LYS A 293 50.87 59.10 29.89
C LYS A 293 50.34 59.36 28.47
N GLU A 294 49.52 58.47 27.91
CA GLU A 294 48.96 58.66 26.57
C GLU A 294 47.99 59.85 26.47
N PRO A 295 47.74 60.39 25.26
CA PRO A 295 46.77 61.46 25.05
C PRO A 295 45.35 61.07 25.49
N GLN A 296 44.57 62.06 25.93
CA GLN A 296 43.19 61.86 26.36
C GLN A 296 42.30 61.24 25.27
N GLU A 297 42.59 61.52 24.00
CA GLU A 297 41.90 60.93 22.85
C GLU A 297 42.09 59.41 22.80
N THR A 298 43.32 58.92 23.00
CA THR A 298 43.62 57.48 23.07
C THR A 298 42.94 56.81 24.26
N LYS A 299 42.90 57.48 25.42
CA LYS A 299 42.19 57.01 26.62
C LYS A 299 40.69 56.88 26.39
N ASN A 300 40.09 57.88 25.75
CA ASN A 300 38.66 57.86 25.42
C ASN A 300 38.35 56.74 24.42
N LYS A 301 39.21 56.55 23.40
CA LYS A 301 39.04 55.47 22.42
C LYS A 301 39.09 54.08 23.06
N ALA A 302 40.07 53.82 23.93
CA ALA A 302 40.18 52.54 24.64
C ALA A 302 38.96 52.26 25.54
N ASN A 303 38.41 53.28 26.20
CA ASN A 303 37.18 53.14 26.98
C ASN A 303 35.96 52.83 26.10
N VAL A 304 35.81 53.51 24.95
CA VAL A 304 34.71 53.26 24.00
C VAL A 304 34.78 51.84 23.43
N GLU A 305 35.98 51.36 23.10
CA GLU A 305 36.18 49.99 22.61
C GLU A 305 35.85 48.96 23.71
N ALA A 306 36.27 49.19 24.96
CA ALA A 306 35.92 48.32 26.09
C ALA A 306 34.41 48.29 26.38
N GLU A 307 33.71 49.42 26.26
CA GLU A 307 32.24 49.49 26.38
C GLU A 307 31.54 48.74 25.23
N ALA A 308 32.02 48.90 23.99
CA ALA A 308 31.48 48.18 22.84
C ALA A 308 31.63 46.65 23.00
N THR A 309 32.81 46.19 23.41
CA THR A 309 33.06 44.78 23.72
C THR A 309 32.18 44.29 24.87
N GLY A 310 32.01 45.08 25.93
CA GLY A 310 31.12 44.77 27.04
C GLY A 310 29.65 44.61 26.62
N ASN A 311 29.17 45.46 25.70
CA ASN A 311 27.82 45.37 25.16
C ASN A 311 27.62 44.10 24.30
N GLU A 312 28.62 43.72 23.51
CA GLU A 312 28.56 42.47 22.72
C GLU A 312 28.65 41.23 23.61
N ALA A 313 29.45 41.26 24.69
CA ALA A 313 29.46 40.20 25.70
C ALA A 313 28.08 40.05 26.37
N LYS A 314 27.40 41.17 26.67
CA LYS A 314 26.04 41.14 27.23
C LYS A 314 25.03 40.51 26.26
N LYS A 315 25.11 40.84 24.96
CA LYS A 315 24.28 40.20 23.92
C LYS A 315 24.55 38.69 23.83
N ALA A 316 25.80 38.25 24.01
CA ALA A 316 26.15 36.84 24.03
C ALA A 316 25.54 36.12 25.24
N GLU A 317 25.56 36.73 26.43
CA GLU A 317 24.90 36.21 27.63
C GLU A 317 23.38 36.09 27.46
N ASP A 318 22.72 37.14 26.97
CA ASP A 318 21.26 37.14 26.81
C ASP A 318 20.82 36.08 25.79
N ALA A 319 21.58 35.92 24.70
CA ALA A 319 21.36 34.85 23.73
C ALA A 319 21.65 33.44 24.28
N ALA A 320 22.59 33.30 25.21
CA ALA A 320 22.83 32.02 25.88
C ALA A 320 21.67 31.64 26.81
N GLU A 321 21.06 32.59 27.51
CA GLU A 321 19.87 32.33 28.33
C GLU A 321 18.65 32.01 27.45
N GLU A 322 18.47 32.69 26.31
CA GLU A 322 17.46 32.30 25.30
C GLU A 322 17.66 30.84 24.84
N ALA A 323 18.90 30.43 24.56
CA ALA A 323 19.21 29.08 24.10
C ALA A 323 18.89 28.02 25.17
N LYS A 324 19.22 28.32 26.43
CA LYS A 324 18.97 27.46 27.59
C LYS A 324 17.48 27.27 27.86
N GLU A 325 16.70 28.34 27.86
CA GLU A 325 15.24 28.25 28.05
C GLU A 325 14.57 27.47 26.91
N ALA A 326 15.01 27.68 25.67
CA ALA A 326 14.51 26.93 24.53
C ALA A 326 14.90 25.44 24.60
N ALA A 327 16.14 25.12 24.97
CA ALA A 327 16.59 23.73 25.13
C ALA A 327 15.83 23.01 26.25
N LYS A 328 15.55 23.69 27.36
CA LYS A 328 14.71 23.18 28.45
C LYS A 328 13.29 22.86 27.96
N LYS A 329 12.65 23.80 27.25
CA LYS A 329 11.30 23.60 26.69
C LYS A 329 11.28 22.47 25.66
N ALA A 330 12.31 22.34 24.83
CA ALA A 330 12.44 21.23 23.89
C ALA A 330 12.50 19.88 24.63
N ASN A 331 13.21 19.81 25.76
CA ASN A 331 13.34 18.60 26.55
C ASN A 331 12.03 18.20 27.26
N GLU A 332 11.32 19.19 27.83
CA GLU A 332 10.07 19.01 28.58
C GLU A 332 8.83 18.81 27.69
N ALA A 333 8.90 19.17 26.41
CA ALA A 333 7.80 19.02 25.47
C ALA A 333 7.37 17.56 25.31
N THR A 334 6.05 17.34 25.46
CA THR A 334 5.35 16.07 25.18
C THR A 334 4.91 15.97 23.72
N ASP A 335 4.65 17.11 23.08
CA ASP A 335 4.36 17.18 21.64
C ASP A 335 5.65 17.27 20.83
N ALA A 336 5.78 16.42 19.82
CA ALA A 336 6.98 16.32 19.00
C ALA A 336 7.25 17.60 18.18
N ASN A 337 6.21 18.27 17.69
CA ASN A 337 6.38 19.50 16.90
C ASN A 337 6.81 20.66 17.79
N VAL A 338 6.28 20.75 19.00
CA VAL A 338 6.74 21.71 20.02
C VAL A 338 8.20 21.44 20.36
N ALA A 339 8.58 20.18 20.62
CA ALA A 339 9.95 19.81 20.94
C ALA A 339 10.95 20.24 19.84
N ARG A 340 10.60 19.98 18.57
CA ARG A 340 11.42 20.35 17.41
C ARG A 340 11.49 21.86 17.22
N SER A 341 10.37 22.58 17.36
CA SER A 341 10.34 24.04 17.22
C SER A 341 11.18 24.73 18.31
N GLU A 342 11.13 24.25 19.54
CA GLU A 342 11.96 24.78 20.62
C GLU A 342 13.44 24.42 20.44
N ALA A 343 13.76 23.24 19.90
CA ALA A 343 15.12 22.89 19.51
C ALA A 343 15.69 23.85 18.45
N ASP A 344 14.91 24.20 17.43
CA ASP A 344 15.29 25.18 16.42
C ASP A 344 15.55 26.57 17.01
N LYS A 345 14.74 26.98 18.00
CA LYS A 345 14.97 28.24 18.74
C LYS A 345 16.29 28.20 19.53
N ALA A 346 16.60 27.09 20.20
CA ALA A 346 17.86 26.91 20.90
C ALA A 346 19.06 27.03 19.94
N ILE A 347 18.98 26.39 18.78
CA ILE A 347 20.00 26.46 17.73
C ILE A 347 20.16 27.90 17.20
N ALA A 348 19.06 28.60 16.97
CA ALA A 348 19.10 29.99 16.50
C ALA A 348 19.72 30.92 17.54
N ALA A 349 19.37 30.78 18.81
CA ALA A 349 19.93 31.55 19.92
C ALA A 349 21.43 31.28 20.10
N ALA A 350 21.86 30.02 20.00
CA ALA A 350 23.28 29.67 20.01
C ALA A 350 24.08 30.33 18.89
N LYS A 351 23.51 30.41 17.67
CA LYS A 351 24.13 31.15 16.56
C LYS A 351 24.25 32.65 16.85
N LYS A 352 23.26 33.27 17.51
CA LYS A 352 23.34 34.68 17.95
C LYS A 352 24.46 34.86 18.99
N ALA A 353 24.54 33.97 19.99
CA ALA A 353 25.57 34.02 21.04
C ALA A 353 26.98 33.91 20.43
N LYS A 354 27.18 32.99 19.48
CA LYS A 354 28.44 32.85 18.76
C LYS A 354 28.83 34.11 17.99
N LYS A 355 27.88 34.74 17.28
CA LYS A 355 28.12 35.98 16.53
C LYS A 355 28.48 37.16 17.46
N ALA A 356 27.80 37.28 18.60
CA ALA A 356 28.10 38.31 19.60
C ALA A 356 29.48 38.07 20.25
N ARG A 357 29.86 36.81 20.47
CA ARG A 357 31.22 36.44 20.90
C ARG A 357 32.28 36.82 19.87
N GLU A 358 32.05 36.58 18.59
CA GLU A 358 32.98 36.96 17.52
C GLU A 358 33.17 38.49 17.47
N LYS A 359 32.08 39.24 17.65
CA LYS A 359 32.11 40.71 17.79
C LYS A 359 32.90 41.19 18.99
N ALA A 360 32.66 40.59 20.15
CA ALA A 360 33.37 40.94 21.38
C ALA A 360 34.88 40.63 21.27
N ALA A 361 35.25 39.52 20.64
CA ALA A 361 36.64 39.11 20.53
C ALA A 361 37.42 39.85 19.43
N TYR A 362 36.79 40.22 18.31
CA TYR A 362 37.49 40.68 17.12
C TYR A 362 36.97 42.00 16.51
N GLY A 363 35.88 42.56 17.03
CA GLY A 363 35.28 43.80 16.49
C GLY A 363 34.66 43.67 15.08
N LEU A 364 34.37 42.44 14.63
CA LEU A 364 33.76 42.09 13.33
C LEU A 364 32.23 42.19 13.36
#